data_AF-A0A497H9J1-F1
#
_entry.id   AF-A0A497H9J1-F1
#
_cell.length_a   1.000
_cell.length_b   1.000
_cell.length_c   1.000
_cell.angle_alpha   90.00
_cell.angle_beta   90.00
_cell.angle_gamma   90.00
#
_symmetry.space_group_name_H-M   'P 1'
#
loop_
_entity.id
_entity.type
_entity.pdbx_description
1 polymer ?
#
loop_
_entity_poly.entity_id
_entity_poly.type
_entity_poly.pdbx_seq_one_letter_code
_entity_poly.pdbx_strand_id
1 'polypeptide(L)'
;MKILHIIVVVLVILSTMNELKSGSTINPITVSIKNPERGYLYIQDTKVSSTPTGITMIVGKITVKVEYSGEVSKVKFYVDGIAKGVDYDPPFEWIWDETIHGLHKLSVKAYDDMGNNATDELTVIVFNYEKPQLWSLTENNSWIDDTPSVRDFIPIGIVHMETKDHILVNLPDSKWGLQCFIFVGEGETKDGKHKLMFQCRAPITGFMQQRIYLDDKWYYLPPTKAPMHLDDEKRIYPYPTVYTLGDTISSISYDEENRRWIFQVKVPSKGINIEILGQAQGVPFWMGKPEGPYIIHGVSCKRPDIDIWGGFWDVGTCTINLSTPQYHGTFYGFFLFDRAYHRTYYTKRANNRGDLADFTCIYIHDEEFDLMFSHSNNPSPLKTPVPMQHQARINFPSREISYPLDSFEYSDDGLLQPTTFHFTGRYKDSTIDLTGTAYGYWPEEWIIKKHVWWNLRGEHTWGRAFITWNGTITLGEETIEVKDALGFGEFTRYSGG
;
A
#
# COMPACT_ATOMS: atom_id res chain seq x y z
N MET A 1 20.79 -46.24 -43.99
CA MET A 1 19.86 -45.67 -42.98
C MET A 1 20.46 -44.55 -42.12
N LYS A 2 21.78 -44.50 -41.85
CA LYS A 2 22.42 -43.42 -41.06
C LYS A 2 22.61 -42.08 -41.80
N ILE A 3 22.78 -42.08 -43.12
CA ILE A 3 22.97 -40.84 -43.90
C ILE A 3 21.66 -40.05 -44.05
N LEU A 4 20.52 -40.74 -44.17
CA LEU A 4 19.20 -40.10 -44.26
C LEU A 4 18.80 -39.41 -42.94
N HIS A 5 19.15 -40.00 -41.79
CA HIS A 5 18.91 -39.38 -40.47
C HIS A 5 19.75 -38.11 -40.26
N ILE A 6 21.00 -38.08 -40.73
CA ILE A 6 21.85 -36.87 -40.62
C ILE A 6 21.31 -35.75 -41.50
N ILE A 7 20.82 -36.06 -42.71
CA ILE A 7 20.23 -35.06 -43.61
C ILE A 7 18.92 -34.49 -43.04
N VAL A 8 18.06 -35.32 -42.43
CA VAL A 8 16.82 -34.86 -41.78
C VAL A 8 17.12 -34.00 -40.55
N VAL A 9 18.09 -34.38 -39.72
CA VAL A 9 18.50 -33.56 -38.55
C VAL A 9 19.10 -32.23 -38.99
N VAL A 10 19.92 -32.19 -40.05
CA VAL A 10 20.49 -30.94 -40.58
C VAL A 10 19.42 -30.05 -41.22
N LEU A 11 18.42 -30.61 -41.91
CA LEU A 11 17.29 -29.85 -42.46
C LEU A 11 16.35 -29.30 -41.36
N VAL A 12 16.12 -30.07 -40.29
CA VAL A 12 15.34 -29.60 -39.13
C VAL A 12 16.08 -28.47 -38.41
N ILE A 13 17.40 -28.59 -38.20
CA ILE A 13 18.23 -27.53 -37.62
C ILE A 13 18.27 -26.29 -38.52
N LEU A 14 18.35 -26.45 -39.84
CA LEU A 14 18.30 -25.33 -40.78
C LEU A 14 16.92 -24.67 -40.84
N SER A 15 15.84 -25.43 -40.66
CA SER A 15 14.47 -24.89 -40.59
C SER A 15 14.23 -24.11 -39.29
N THR A 16 14.71 -24.61 -38.14
CA THR A 16 14.61 -23.90 -36.85
C THR A 16 15.55 -22.70 -36.80
N MET A 17 16.71 -22.75 -37.46
CA MET A 17 17.58 -21.58 -37.62
C MET A 17 17.02 -20.53 -38.59
N ASN A 18 16.12 -20.90 -39.52
CA ASN A 18 15.41 -19.94 -40.36
C ASN A 18 14.19 -19.33 -39.64
N GLU A 19 13.52 -20.08 -38.75
CA GLU A 19 12.49 -19.53 -37.85
C GLU A 19 13.09 -18.61 -36.77
N LEU A 20 14.33 -18.85 -36.33
CA LEU A 20 15.11 -17.92 -35.50
C LEU A 20 15.72 -16.74 -36.28
N LYS A 21 15.58 -16.71 -37.61
CA LYS A 21 16.07 -15.64 -38.50
C LYS A 21 14.95 -14.80 -39.14
N SER A 22 13.68 -15.07 -38.85
CA SER A 22 12.69 -14.00 -38.87
C SER A 22 12.85 -13.21 -37.58
N GLY A 23 13.91 -12.39 -37.54
CA GLY A 23 14.07 -11.43 -36.47
C GLY A 23 12.78 -10.61 -36.39
N SER A 24 12.05 -10.75 -35.29
CA SER A 24 11.23 -9.65 -34.80
C SER A 24 12.15 -8.44 -34.85
N THR A 25 11.86 -7.52 -35.77
CA THR A 25 12.48 -6.21 -35.75
C THR A 25 12.03 -5.62 -34.43
N ILE A 26 12.88 -5.76 -33.39
CA ILE A 26 12.70 -5.00 -32.16
C ILE A 26 12.84 -3.57 -32.62
N ASN A 27 11.72 -2.89 -32.84
CA ASN A 27 11.73 -1.46 -33.10
C ASN A 27 12.35 -0.85 -31.85
N PRO A 28 13.58 -0.30 -31.93
CA PRO A 28 14.23 0.23 -30.75
C PRO A 28 13.34 1.32 -30.19
N ILE A 29 12.98 1.20 -28.91
CA ILE A 29 12.10 2.19 -28.30
C ILE A 29 12.78 3.55 -28.33
N THR A 30 11.98 4.59 -28.57
CA THR A 30 12.45 5.98 -28.51
C THR A 30 11.53 6.77 -27.58
N VAL A 31 12.07 7.82 -26.97
CA VAL A 31 11.29 8.76 -26.17
C VAL A 31 11.85 10.16 -26.38
N SER A 32 10.96 11.15 -26.41
CA SER A 32 11.32 12.56 -26.44
C SER A 32 10.30 13.39 -25.66
N ILE A 33 10.77 14.45 -25.00
CA ILE A 33 9.93 15.40 -24.28
C ILE A 33 9.26 16.30 -25.32
N LYS A 34 7.95 16.12 -25.49
CA LYS A 34 7.11 16.92 -26.39
C LYS A 34 6.62 18.20 -25.74
N ASN A 35 6.28 18.11 -24.45
CA ASN A 35 5.96 19.26 -23.61
C ASN A 35 6.73 19.14 -22.30
N PRO A 36 7.37 20.21 -21.80
CA PRO A 36 7.51 21.52 -22.43
C PRO A 36 8.45 21.49 -23.65
N GLU A 37 8.15 22.31 -24.66
CA GLU A 37 8.98 22.46 -25.86
C GLU A 37 10.25 23.27 -25.54
N ARG A 38 11.35 22.92 -26.21
CA ARG A 38 12.65 23.58 -26.04
C ARG A 38 12.57 25.05 -26.44
N GLY A 39 13.03 25.95 -25.57
CA GLY A 39 13.13 27.38 -25.84
C GLY A 39 11.82 28.17 -25.75
N TYR A 40 10.83 27.67 -25.00
CA TYR A 40 9.57 28.39 -24.75
C TYR A 40 9.32 28.68 -23.27
N LEU A 41 8.56 29.75 -23.03
CA LEU A 41 7.98 30.13 -21.76
C LEU A 41 6.63 29.45 -21.58
N TYR A 42 6.46 28.81 -20.44
CA TYR A 42 5.20 28.25 -19.98
C TYR A 42 4.74 28.96 -18.71
N ILE A 43 3.46 29.30 -18.63
CA ILE A 43 2.83 29.85 -17.42
C ILE A 43 1.59 29.00 -17.11
N GLN A 44 1.57 28.35 -15.94
CA GLN A 44 0.49 27.43 -15.51
C GLN A 44 0.09 26.46 -16.63
N ASP A 45 1.06 25.71 -17.13
CA ASP A 45 0.92 24.72 -18.21
C ASP A 45 0.55 25.29 -19.60
N THR A 46 0.49 26.62 -19.75
CA THR A 46 0.18 27.27 -21.03
C THR A 46 1.45 27.76 -21.72
N LYS A 47 1.69 27.32 -22.96
CA LYS A 47 2.79 27.82 -23.81
C LYS A 47 2.50 29.27 -24.21
N VAL A 48 3.38 30.21 -23.82
CA VAL A 48 3.17 31.66 -24.00
C VAL A 48 3.96 32.21 -25.19
N SER A 49 5.28 32.05 -25.18
CA SER A 49 6.17 32.62 -26.20
C SER A 49 7.52 31.90 -26.23
N SER A 50 8.31 32.09 -27.29
CA SER A 50 9.71 31.68 -27.28
C SER A 50 10.53 32.50 -26.28
N THR A 51 11.59 31.92 -25.71
CA THR A 51 12.52 32.62 -24.81
C THR A 51 13.70 33.19 -25.59
N PRO A 52 14.22 34.39 -25.25
CA PRO A 52 15.34 35.00 -25.97
C PRO A 52 16.64 34.19 -25.91
N THR A 53 16.83 33.41 -24.85
CA THR A 53 18.04 32.61 -24.62
C THR A 53 17.96 31.20 -25.22
N GLY A 54 16.79 30.79 -25.73
CA GLY A 54 16.52 29.41 -26.15
C GLY A 54 16.42 28.40 -25.00
N ILE A 55 16.52 28.84 -23.73
CA ILE A 55 16.31 28.00 -22.54
C ILE A 55 14.82 27.99 -22.21
N THR A 56 14.22 26.82 -22.05
CA THR A 56 12.81 26.69 -21.63
C THR A 56 12.61 27.24 -20.23
N MET A 57 11.54 28.03 -20.04
CA MET A 57 11.17 28.64 -18.76
C MET A 57 9.77 28.21 -18.35
N ILE A 58 9.59 27.86 -17.08
CA ILE A 58 8.33 27.34 -16.53
C ILE A 58 7.97 28.15 -15.30
N VAL A 59 6.78 28.76 -15.31
CA VAL A 59 6.21 29.50 -14.18
C VAL A 59 4.94 28.81 -13.73
N GLY A 60 4.94 28.21 -12.54
CA GLY A 60 3.85 27.36 -12.06
C GLY A 60 4.00 25.89 -12.48
N LYS A 61 2.88 25.16 -12.50
CA LYS A 61 2.85 23.74 -12.91
C LYS A 61 3.09 23.57 -14.41
N ILE A 62 3.56 22.39 -14.81
CA ILE A 62 3.69 21.95 -16.20
C ILE A 62 3.28 20.49 -16.34
N THR A 63 2.58 20.12 -17.40
CA THR A 63 2.30 18.73 -17.77
C THR A 63 3.40 18.27 -18.73
N VAL A 64 4.30 17.42 -18.26
CA VAL A 64 5.34 16.82 -19.08
C VAL A 64 4.71 15.74 -19.95
N LYS A 65 4.73 15.92 -21.27
CA LYS A 65 4.17 14.97 -22.24
C LYS A 65 5.29 14.38 -23.05
N VAL A 66 5.26 13.08 -23.29
CA VAL A 66 6.30 12.42 -24.11
C VAL A 66 5.74 11.94 -25.44
N GLU A 67 6.61 11.99 -26.46
CA GLU A 67 6.41 11.30 -27.73
C GLU A 67 7.34 10.10 -27.76
N TYR A 68 6.83 8.94 -28.13
CA TYR A 68 7.55 7.68 -28.07
C TYR A 68 7.26 6.80 -29.29
N SER A 69 8.12 5.82 -29.53
CA SER A 69 7.89 4.76 -30.52
C SER A 69 8.31 3.41 -29.97
N GLY A 70 7.79 2.32 -30.57
CA GLY A 70 7.94 0.96 -30.05
C GLY A 70 6.95 0.65 -28.92
N GLU A 71 7.08 -0.54 -28.34
CA GLU A 71 6.26 -1.01 -27.23
C GLU A 71 6.85 -0.53 -25.91
N VAL A 72 6.28 0.55 -25.35
CA VAL A 72 6.71 1.13 -24.07
C VAL A 72 5.72 0.70 -23.00
N SER A 73 6.23 0.12 -21.90
CA SER A 73 5.44 -0.36 -20.77
C SER A 73 5.37 0.64 -19.61
N LYS A 74 6.32 1.58 -19.51
CA LYS A 74 6.27 2.69 -18.56
C LYS A 74 7.21 3.83 -18.93
N VAL A 75 6.92 5.02 -18.40
CA VAL A 75 7.81 6.18 -18.46
C VAL A 75 8.05 6.73 -17.06
N LYS A 76 9.33 6.79 -16.67
CA LYS A 76 9.80 7.49 -15.45
C LYS A 76 10.15 8.93 -15.78
N PHE A 77 9.72 9.85 -14.93
CA PHE A 77 9.99 11.27 -15.03
C PHE A 77 10.91 11.70 -13.88
N TYR A 78 11.95 12.46 -14.19
CA TYR A 78 13.00 12.81 -13.25
C TYR A 78 13.28 14.30 -13.23
N VAL A 79 13.60 14.80 -12.04
CA VAL A 79 14.16 16.14 -11.82
C VAL A 79 15.49 15.98 -11.12
N ASP A 80 16.56 16.50 -11.71
CA ASP A 80 17.94 16.41 -11.22
C ASP A 80 18.42 14.97 -10.96
N GLY A 81 17.84 14.02 -11.71
CA GLY A 81 18.09 12.59 -11.65
C GLY A 81 17.40 11.86 -10.50
N ILE A 82 16.43 12.49 -9.83
CA ILE A 82 15.54 11.87 -8.85
C ILE A 82 14.23 11.54 -9.56
N ALA A 83 13.72 10.31 -9.45
CA ALA A 83 12.43 9.95 -10.04
C ALA A 83 11.28 10.58 -9.24
N LYS A 84 10.53 11.45 -9.92
CA LYS A 84 9.45 12.28 -9.39
C LYS A 84 8.08 11.91 -9.96
N GLY A 85 8.02 11.00 -10.92
CA GLY A 85 6.77 10.51 -11.48
C GLY A 85 7.01 9.22 -12.25
N VAL A 86 5.98 8.40 -12.31
CA VAL A 86 5.89 7.24 -13.19
C VAL A 86 4.51 7.25 -13.81
N ASP A 87 4.47 6.97 -15.10
CA ASP A 87 3.25 6.67 -15.82
C ASP A 87 3.36 5.28 -16.46
N TYR A 88 2.35 4.45 -16.22
CA TYR A 88 2.25 3.08 -16.74
C TYR A 88 1.29 3.02 -17.94
N ASP A 89 0.52 4.08 -18.21
CA ASP A 89 -0.54 4.06 -19.20
C ASP A 89 -0.33 5.14 -20.27
N PRO A 90 -0.42 4.80 -21.57
CA PRO A 90 -0.37 5.81 -22.62
C PRO A 90 -1.70 6.59 -22.74
N PRO A 91 -1.69 7.89 -23.10
CA PRO A 91 -0.51 8.71 -23.38
C PRO A 91 0.27 9.04 -22.10
N PHE A 92 1.59 8.79 -22.13
CA PHE A 92 2.43 8.97 -20.96
C PHE A 92 2.62 10.46 -20.64
N GLU A 93 2.10 10.87 -19.49
CA GLU A 93 2.10 12.26 -19.04
C GLU A 93 2.37 12.37 -17.53
N TRP A 94 3.05 13.44 -17.11
CA TRP A 94 3.30 13.72 -15.70
C TRP A 94 3.11 15.20 -15.38
N ILE A 95 2.23 15.49 -14.43
CA ILE A 95 2.05 16.85 -13.92
C ILE A 95 3.16 17.15 -12.92
N TRP A 96 4.07 18.05 -13.28
CA TRP A 96 5.08 18.59 -12.39
C TRP A 96 4.58 19.91 -11.77
N ASP A 97 4.21 19.87 -10.49
CA ASP A 97 3.80 21.04 -9.67
C ASP A 97 4.60 21.11 -8.35
N GLU A 98 5.89 20.72 -8.38
CA GLU A 98 6.76 20.78 -7.20
C GLU A 98 7.17 22.24 -6.91
N THR A 99 7.25 22.61 -5.62
CA THR A 99 7.79 23.92 -5.21
C THR A 99 9.31 23.92 -5.38
N ILE A 100 9.77 24.54 -6.46
CA ILE A 100 11.19 24.53 -6.84
C ILE A 100 11.53 25.78 -7.67
N HIS A 101 12.78 26.22 -7.56
CA HIS A 101 13.26 27.44 -8.19
C HIS A 101 14.66 27.29 -8.76
N GLY A 102 14.86 27.86 -9.95
CA GLY A 102 16.17 27.96 -10.58
C GLY A 102 16.33 26.98 -11.74
N LEU A 103 17.57 26.63 -12.04
CA LEU A 103 17.93 25.77 -13.16
C LEU A 103 17.87 24.30 -12.75
N HIS A 104 17.09 23.51 -13.49
CA HIS A 104 16.91 22.08 -13.24
C HIS A 104 17.04 21.27 -14.51
N LYS A 105 17.45 20.00 -14.35
CA LYS A 105 17.44 19.02 -15.44
C LYS A 105 16.18 18.16 -15.34
N LEU A 106 15.25 18.37 -16.26
CA LEU A 106 14.11 17.48 -16.48
C LEU A 106 14.56 16.34 -17.41
N SER A 107 14.32 15.09 -17.03
CA SER A 107 14.57 13.96 -17.93
C SER A 107 13.46 12.93 -17.85
N VAL A 108 13.25 12.20 -18.95
CA VAL A 108 12.32 11.09 -19.04
C VAL A 108 13.07 9.83 -19.42
N LYS A 109 12.64 8.68 -18.90
CA LYS A 109 13.15 7.37 -19.26
C LYS A 109 12.00 6.42 -19.54
N ALA A 110 11.85 6.03 -20.80
CA ALA A 110 10.90 5.02 -21.24
C ALA A 110 11.51 3.63 -21.09
N TYR A 111 10.69 2.64 -20.76
CA TYR A 111 11.07 1.24 -20.64
C TYR A 111 10.11 0.36 -21.45
N ASP A 112 10.60 -0.74 -22.00
CA ASP A 112 9.77 -1.84 -22.51
C ASP A 112 9.71 -3.01 -21.51
N ASP A 113 8.93 -4.04 -21.82
CA ASP A 113 8.78 -5.23 -20.96
C ASP A 113 10.03 -6.11 -20.87
N MET A 114 10.99 -5.94 -21.77
CA MET A 114 12.28 -6.63 -21.78
C MET A 114 13.36 -5.86 -21.00
N GLY A 115 13.04 -4.67 -20.48
CA GLY A 115 13.95 -3.80 -19.75
C GLY A 115 14.86 -2.93 -20.63
N ASN A 116 14.65 -2.93 -21.96
CA ASN A 116 15.28 -1.93 -22.81
C ASN A 116 14.75 -0.55 -22.41
N ASN A 117 15.58 0.48 -22.56
CA ASN A 117 15.21 1.84 -22.18
C ASN A 117 15.73 2.89 -23.16
N ALA A 118 15.01 4.00 -23.23
CA ALA A 118 15.40 5.20 -23.95
C ALA A 118 15.23 6.42 -23.04
N THR A 119 16.03 7.48 -23.26
CA THR A 119 16.03 8.68 -22.43
C THR A 119 16.03 9.94 -23.27
N ASP A 120 15.35 10.99 -22.78
CA ASP A 120 15.51 12.37 -23.25
C ASP A 120 15.64 13.31 -22.05
N GLU A 121 16.36 14.42 -22.25
CA GLU A 121 16.61 15.41 -21.21
C GLU A 121 16.53 16.86 -21.71
N LEU A 122 16.01 17.73 -20.85
CA LEU A 122 15.80 19.14 -21.10
C LEU A 122 16.20 19.94 -19.86
N THR A 123 17.09 20.92 -20.06
CA THR A 123 17.39 21.92 -19.04
C THR A 123 16.32 23.01 -19.06
N VAL A 124 15.72 23.27 -17.90
CA VAL A 124 14.64 24.25 -17.71
C VAL A 124 14.97 25.21 -16.57
N ILE A 125 14.44 26.44 -16.64
CA ILE A 125 14.40 27.34 -15.49
C ILE A 125 12.97 27.31 -14.93
N VAL A 126 12.81 26.96 -13.65
CA VAL A 126 11.51 26.84 -13.00
C VAL A 126 11.33 27.94 -11.96
N PHE A 127 10.12 28.49 -11.92
CA PHE A 127 9.64 29.36 -10.85
C PHE A 127 8.27 28.86 -10.40
N ASN A 128 8.26 27.93 -9.43
CA ASN A 128 7.01 27.44 -8.85
C ASN A 128 7.04 27.58 -7.32
N TYR A 129 6.06 28.30 -6.77
CA TYR A 129 5.98 28.63 -5.35
C TYR A 129 4.99 27.71 -4.63
N GLU A 130 5.18 27.54 -3.31
CA GLU A 130 4.30 26.73 -2.45
C GLU A 130 2.85 27.19 -2.59
N LYS A 131 1.99 26.30 -3.12
CA LYS A 131 0.54 26.43 -3.01
C LYS A 131 0.11 25.69 -1.74
N PRO A 132 -0.81 26.25 -0.93
CA PRO A 132 -1.44 25.49 0.13
C PRO A 132 -2.30 24.37 -0.48
N GLN A 133 -1.72 23.19 -0.69
CA GLN A 133 -2.45 22.01 -1.08
C GLN A 133 -3.14 21.45 0.16
N LEU A 134 -4.40 21.82 0.36
CA LEU A 134 -5.28 21.09 1.25
C LEU A 134 -5.68 19.81 0.53
N TRP A 135 -5.34 18.68 1.15
CA TRP A 135 -5.78 17.37 0.71
C TRP A 135 -7.29 17.27 0.94
N SER A 136 -8.03 16.91 -0.11
CA SER A 136 -9.48 16.73 -0.01
C SER A 136 -9.79 15.68 1.04
N LEU A 137 -10.79 15.94 1.89
CA LEU A 137 -11.21 15.02 2.94
C LEU A 137 -12.62 14.50 2.67
N THR A 138 -12.88 13.29 3.13
CA THR A 138 -14.19 12.65 3.09
C THR A 138 -14.40 11.82 4.36
N GLU A 139 -15.66 11.54 4.70
CA GLU A 139 -16.01 10.64 5.81
C GLU A 139 -15.77 9.17 5.43
N ASN A 140 -16.01 8.82 4.17
CA ASN A 140 -15.79 7.47 3.64
C ASN A 140 -15.31 7.50 2.18
N ASN A 141 -14.71 6.38 1.78
CA ASN A 141 -14.27 6.08 0.42
C ASN A 141 -14.80 4.71 -0.04
N SER A 142 -15.91 4.26 0.55
CA SER A 142 -16.56 2.98 0.29
C SER A 142 -17.10 2.85 -1.15
N TRP A 143 -17.21 3.97 -1.86
CA TRP A 143 -17.55 4.03 -3.29
C TRP A 143 -16.39 3.61 -4.21
N ILE A 144 -15.14 3.56 -3.74
CA ILE A 144 -14.00 3.12 -4.55
C ILE A 144 -14.02 1.59 -4.59
N ASP A 145 -14.10 1.03 -5.79
CA ASP A 145 -14.07 -0.41 -6.06
C ASP A 145 -12.93 -0.85 -6.98
N ASP A 146 -12.03 0.08 -7.34
CA ASP A 146 -10.85 -0.20 -8.15
C ASP A 146 -9.99 -1.33 -7.56
N THR A 147 -9.48 -2.19 -8.42
CA THR A 147 -8.34 -3.06 -8.09
C THR A 147 -7.10 -2.20 -7.84
N PRO A 148 -6.30 -2.45 -6.78
CA PRO A 148 -5.11 -1.66 -6.54
C PRO A 148 -4.10 -1.88 -7.66
N SER A 149 -3.51 -0.80 -8.16
CA SER A 149 -2.43 -0.86 -9.14
C SER A 149 -1.06 -0.80 -8.47
N VAL A 150 0.00 -1.04 -9.24
CA VAL A 150 1.38 -0.76 -8.81
C VAL A 150 1.55 0.72 -8.42
N ARG A 151 0.83 1.64 -9.08
CA ARG A 151 0.81 3.07 -8.71
C ARG A 151 0.21 3.28 -7.33
N ASP A 152 -0.84 2.54 -6.96
CA ASP A 152 -1.41 2.59 -5.61
C ASP A 152 -0.46 1.95 -4.58
N PHE A 153 0.19 0.84 -4.94
CA PHE A 153 1.18 0.20 -4.08
C PHE A 153 2.37 1.13 -3.79
N ILE A 154 2.93 1.76 -4.83
CA ILE A 154 4.16 2.58 -4.79
C ILE A 154 3.93 3.92 -5.51
N PRO A 155 3.21 4.88 -4.88
CA PRO A 155 2.82 6.13 -5.53
C PRO A 155 3.98 7.14 -5.64
N ILE A 156 4.88 6.87 -6.59
CA ILE A 156 5.99 7.76 -6.97
C ILE A 156 5.43 9.05 -7.56
N GLY A 157 5.87 10.18 -7.01
CA GLY A 157 5.43 11.51 -7.41
C GLY A 157 4.23 12.07 -6.67
N ILE A 158 3.61 11.28 -5.79
CA ILE A 158 2.48 11.71 -4.98
C ILE A 158 2.80 11.59 -3.49
N VAL A 159 3.28 10.42 -3.07
CA VAL A 159 3.67 10.16 -1.68
C VAL A 159 5.17 9.93 -1.58
N HIS A 160 5.73 9.23 -2.56
CA HIS A 160 7.13 8.79 -2.57
C HIS A 160 7.94 9.40 -3.71
N MET A 161 9.25 9.35 -3.56
CA MET A 161 10.21 9.48 -4.66
C MET A 161 11.28 8.41 -4.53
N GLU A 162 11.88 8.06 -5.66
CA GLU A 162 12.97 7.09 -5.73
C GLU A 162 14.29 7.83 -5.97
N THR A 163 15.29 7.57 -5.13
CA THR A 163 16.64 8.12 -5.29
C THR A 163 17.43 7.39 -6.38
N LYS A 164 18.61 7.91 -6.73
CA LYS A 164 19.54 7.27 -7.68
C LYS A 164 20.02 5.89 -7.24
N ASP A 165 20.01 5.62 -5.94
CA ASP A 165 20.41 4.34 -5.35
C ASP A 165 19.21 3.41 -5.12
N HIS A 166 18.10 3.66 -5.82
CA HIS A 166 16.83 2.94 -5.71
C HIS A 166 16.20 2.98 -4.32
N ILE A 167 16.53 3.97 -3.49
CA ILE A 167 15.93 4.11 -2.16
C ILE A 167 14.58 4.81 -2.29
N LEU A 168 13.54 4.24 -1.68
CA LEU A 168 12.25 4.90 -1.52
C LEU A 168 12.30 5.85 -0.33
N VAL A 169 11.91 7.09 -0.55
CA VAL A 169 11.71 8.10 0.48
C VAL A 169 10.40 8.83 0.25
N ASN A 170 9.79 9.36 1.31
CA ASN A 170 8.64 10.25 1.14
C ASN A 170 9.05 11.48 0.33
N LEU A 171 8.11 12.05 -0.42
CA LEU A 171 8.30 13.37 -1.04
C LEU A 171 8.68 14.41 0.02
N PRO A 172 9.39 15.50 -0.36
CA PRO A 172 9.89 16.53 0.54
C PRO A 172 8.77 17.46 1.05
N ASP A 173 7.78 16.88 1.69
CA ASP A 173 6.72 17.57 2.41
C ASP A 173 6.70 17.06 3.85
N SER A 174 6.98 17.98 4.77
CA SER A 174 7.11 17.65 6.19
C SER A 174 5.78 17.24 6.84
N LYS A 175 4.65 17.31 6.15
CA LYS A 175 3.36 16.74 6.60
C LYS A 175 3.26 15.24 6.40
N TRP A 176 4.11 14.62 5.56
CA TRP A 176 4.12 13.16 5.42
C TRP A 176 4.56 12.48 6.70
N GLY A 177 3.69 11.63 7.23
CA GLY A 177 3.91 10.84 8.43
C GLY A 177 4.29 9.41 8.11
N LEU A 178 3.82 8.51 8.98
CA LEU A 178 4.04 7.08 8.85
C LEU A 178 3.53 6.56 7.51
N GLN A 179 4.31 5.71 6.86
CA GLN A 179 3.88 4.95 5.69
C GLN A 179 3.84 3.48 6.08
N CYS A 180 2.66 2.87 5.94
CA CYS A 180 2.44 1.48 6.33
C CYS A 180 2.59 0.57 5.11
N PHE A 181 3.39 -0.47 5.32
CA PHE A 181 3.54 -1.64 4.46
C PHE A 181 3.41 -2.84 5.39
N ILE A 182 2.21 -2.98 5.98
CA ILE A 182 1.94 -3.90 7.07
C ILE A 182 1.18 -5.09 6.51
N PHE A 183 1.58 -6.29 6.87
CA PHE A 183 0.86 -7.50 6.51
C PHE A 183 0.65 -8.34 7.76
N VAL A 184 -0.60 -8.71 7.98
CA VAL A 184 -1.05 -9.47 9.16
C VAL A 184 -1.95 -10.60 8.69
N GLY A 185 -1.91 -11.72 9.38
CA GLY A 185 -2.76 -12.84 9.07
C GLY A 185 -2.53 -14.03 9.99
N GLU A 186 -3.30 -15.07 9.74
CA GLU A 186 -3.23 -16.34 10.45
C GLU A 186 -3.30 -17.48 9.43
N GLY A 187 -2.64 -18.59 9.73
CA GLY A 187 -2.75 -19.82 8.97
C GLY A 187 -2.51 -21.06 9.81
N GLU A 188 -3.01 -22.18 9.33
CA GLU A 188 -2.94 -23.49 9.99
C GLU A 188 -2.37 -24.54 9.04
N THR A 189 -1.66 -25.54 9.57
CA THR A 189 -1.23 -26.68 8.75
C THR A 189 -2.42 -27.51 8.30
N LYS A 190 -2.30 -28.20 7.16
CA LYS A 190 -3.39 -29.01 6.59
C LYS A 190 -3.96 -30.07 7.54
N ASP A 191 -3.15 -30.54 8.49
CA ASP A 191 -3.56 -31.52 9.50
C ASP A 191 -4.12 -30.90 10.80
N GLY A 192 -4.25 -29.57 10.87
CA GLY A 192 -4.79 -28.84 12.01
C GLY A 192 -3.92 -28.85 13.26
N LYS A 193 -2.63 -29.23 13.14
CA LYS A 193 -1.76 -29.39 14.30
C LYS A 193 -1.01 -28.14 14.70
N HIS A 194 -0.71 -27.27 13.74
CA HIS A 194 0.11 -26.10 13.97
C HIS A 194 -0.59 -24.85 13.47
N LYS A 195 -0.61 -23.80 14.30
CA LYS A 195 -1.16 -22.50 13.98
C LYS A 195 -0.08 -21.43 14.00
N LEU A 196 -0.15 -20.53 13.02
CA LEU A 196 0.79 -19.45 12.87
C LEU A 196 0.05 -18.13 12.66
N MET A 197 0.31 -17.14 13.52
CA MET A 197 -0.05 -15.75 13.24
C MET A 197 1.20 -14.96 12.88
N PHE A 198 1.09 -14.09 11.90
CA PHE A 198 2.19 -13.21 11.52
C PHE A 198 1.73 -11.76 11.59
N GLN A 199 2.64 -10.90 12.05
CA GLN A 199 2.53 -9.49 11.86
C GLN A 199 3.88 -8.92 11.50
N CYS A 200 3.93 -8.43 10.28
CA CYS A 200 5.18 -7.98 9.71
C CYS A 200 5.02 -6.65 8.99
N ARG A 201 6.14 -5.96 8.83
CA ARG A 201 6.18 -4.65 8.17
C ARG A 201 7.50 -4.40 7.48
N ALA A 202 7.48 -3.81 6.30
CA ALA A 202 8.66 -3.22 5.69
C ALA A 202 8.74 -1.70 6.01
N PRO A 203 9.72 -1.22 6.80
CA PRO A 203 9.81 0.19 7.16
C PRO A 203 10.52 1.02 6.08
N ILE A 204 9.89 2.11 5.62
CA ILE A 204 10.56 3.14 4.81
C ILE A 204 11.51 4.00 5.65
N THR A 205 11.16 4.21 6.93
CA THR A 205 11.96 4.93 7.92
C THR A 205 11.97 4.18 9.24
N GLY A 206 13.08 4.26 9.98
CA GLY A 206 13.21 3.63 11.30
C GLY A 206 13.43 2.13 11.21
N PHE A 207 12.85 1.38 12.15
CA PHE A 207 12.98 -0.07 12.22
C PHE A 207 11.70 -0.70 12.80
N MET A 208 11.48 -1.98 12.52
CA MET A 208 10.40 -2.75 13.12
C MET A 208 10.86 -4.18 13.40
N GLN A 209 10.52 -4.68 14.58
CA GLN A 209 10.70 -6.08 14.93
C GLN A 209 9.59 -6.91 14.32
N GLN A 210 9.95 -7.90 13.48
CA GLN A 210 8.98 -8.84 12.90
C GLN A 210 8.57 -9.86 13.96
N ARG A 211 7.29 -10.23 13.98
CA ARG A 211 6.71 -11.04 15.05
C ARG A 211 5.86 -12.15 14.46
N ILE A 212 6.10 -13.35 14.97
CA ILE A 212 5.37 -14.56 14.57
C ILE A 212 4.91 -15.24 15.84
N TYR A 213 3.65 -15.59 15.90
CA TYR A 213 3.14 -16.51 16.90
C TYR A 213 3.07 -17.89 16.27
N LEU A 214 3.62 -18.90 16.93
CA LEU A 214 3.56 -20.30 16.48
C LEU A 214 3.26 -21.16 17.70
N ASP A 215 2.16 -21.92 17.65
CA ASP A 215 1.72 -22.89 18.68
C ASP A 215 1.91 -22.38 20.12
N ASP A 216 1.20 -21.30 20.47
CA ASP A 216 1.21 -20.71 21.80
C ASP A 216 2.44 -19.87 22.18
N LYS A 217 3.35 -19.62 21.24
CA LYS A 217 4.56 -18.85 21.52
C LYS A 217 4.86 -17.74 20.52
N TRP A 218 5.16 -16.57 21.05
CA TRP A 218 5.73 -15.46 20.28
C TRP A 218 7.23 -15.65 20.00
N TYR A 219 7.58 -15.50 18.73
CA TYR A 219 8.93 -15.45 18.20
C TYR A 219 9.20 -14.05 17.64
N TYR A 220 10.31 -13.48 18.10
CA TYR A 220 10.75 -12.15 17.73
C TYR A 220 11.99 -12.26 16.84
N LEU A 221 11.84 -11.91 15.56
CA LEU A 221 12.98 -11.88 14.66
C LEU A 221 13.83 -10.62 14.92
N PRO A 222 15.11 -10.60 14.52
CA PRO A 222 15.87 -9.36 14.48
C PRO A 222 15.09 -8.29 13.68
N PRO A 223 15.21 -7.01 14.04
CA PRO A 223 14.41 -5.97 13.42
C PRO A 223 14.83 -5.75 11.96
N THR A 224 13.84 -5.61 11.10
CA THR A 224 14.02 -5.03 9.77
C THR A 224 14.27 -3.54 9.92
N LYS A 225 15.22 -3.00 9.15
CA LYS A 225 15.63 -1.59 9.22
C LYS A 225 15.44 -0.92 7.87
N ALA A 226 15.05 0.35 7.91
CA ALA A 226 15.16 1.25 6.77
C ALA A 226 16.66 1.40 6.37
N PRO A 227 16.95 1.81 5.12
CA PRO A 227 16.02 2.24 4.08
C PRO A 227 15.27 1.09 3.40
N MET A 228 14.14 1.44 2.78
CA MET A 228 13.45 0.59 1.82
C MET A 228 13.94 0.93 0.41
N HIS A 229 14.09 -0.09 -0.42
CA HIS A 229 14.52 0.00 -1.80
C HIS A 229 13.39 -0.44 -2.74
N LEU A 230 13.38 0.12 -3.95
CA LEU A 230 12.51 -0.27 -5.05
C LEU A 230 13.27 -1.15 -6.04
N ASP A 231 12.70 -2.29 -6.38
CA ASP A 231 13.06 -3.08 -7.54
C ASP A 231 11.88 -3.13 -8.51
N ASP A 232 11.87 -2.21 -9.46
CA ASP A 232 10.89 -2.16 -10.54
C ASP A 232 11.48 -2.62 -11.88
N GLU A 233 12.71 -3.13 -11.86
CA GLU A 233 13.40 -3.78 -12.99
C GLU A 233 13.29 -5.31 -12.91
N LYS A 234 12.45 -5.82 -11.99
CA LYS A 234 12.10 -7.25 -11.85
C LYS A 234 13.32 -8.15 -11.59
N ARG A 235 14.27 -7.67 -10.77
CA ARG A 235 15.53 -8.36 -10.46
C ARG A 235 15.37 -9.41 -9.34
N ILE A 236 14.47 -9.18 -8.39
CA ILE A 236 14.19 -10.05 -7.24
C ILE A 236 13.00 -10.96 -7.55
N TYR A 237 11.89 -10.38 -7.99
CA TYR A 237 10.67 -11.06 -8.43
C TYR A 237 10.29 -10.54 -9.82
N PRO A 238 9.48 -11.29 -10.60
CA PRO A 238 9.01 -10.82 -11.91
C PRO A 238 8.01 -9.65 -11.84
N TYR A 239 7.80 -9.07 -10.65
CA TYR A 239 6.87 -7.97 -10.41
C TYR A 239 7.51 -6.85 -9.58
N PRO A 240 6.95 -5.63 -9.61
CA PRO A 240 7.42 -4.52 -8.79
C PRO A 240 7.51 -4.91 -7.32
N THR A 241 8.72 -4.74 -6.75
CA THR A 241 9.07 -5.22 -5.42
C THR A 241 9.64 -4.08 -4.59
N VAL A 242 9.16 -3.92 -3.35
CA VAL A 242 9.88 -3.14 -2.34
C VAL A 242 10.59 -4.08 -1.39
N TYR A 243 11.79 -3.71 -0.94
CA TYR A 243 12.56 -4.56 -0.04
C TYR A 243 13.48 -3.76 0.88
N THR A 244 13.97 -4.40 1.94
CA THR A 244 14.97 -3.85 2.84
C THR A 244 16.21 -4.71 2.87
N LEU A 245 17.32 -4.14 3.31
CA LEU A 245 18.58 -4.84 3.50
C LEU A 245 18.88 -5.04 4.99
N GLY A 246 19.89 -5.88 5.30
CA GLY A 246 20.38 -6.12 6.64
C GLY A 246 20.21 -7.57 7.11
N ASP A 247 20.31 -7.79 8.42
CA ASP A 247 20.22 -9.13 9.02
C ASP A 247 18.84 -9.77 8.83
N THR A 248 17.80 -8.94 8.78
CA THR A 248 16.44 -9.35 8.43
C THR A 248 16.03 -8.61 7.16
N ILE A 249 15.90 -9.36 6.08
CA ILE A 249 15.50 -8.89 4.77
C ILE A 249 13.99 -9.08 4.69
N SER A 250 13.26 -8.01 4.39
CA SER A 250 11.82 -8.07 4.12
C SER A 250 11.58 -7.61 2.70
N SER A 251 10.70 -8.29 1.97
CA SER A 251 10.26 -7.87 0.64
C SER A 251 8.76 -8.03 0.46
N ILE A 252 8.19 -7.17 -0.38
CA ILE A 252 6.79 -7.19 -0.78
C ILE A 252 6.76 -6.99 -2.29
N SER A 253 6.24 -7.97 -3.02
CA SER A 253 6.07 -7.94 -4.48
C SER A 253 4.60 -8.04 -4.83
N TYR A 254 4.19 -7.34 -5.89
CA TYR A 254 2.78 -7.30 -6.31
C TYR A 254 2.60 -7.67 -7.78
N ASP A 255 1.88 -8.76 -8.01
CA ASP A 255 1.36 -9.19 -9.30
C ASP A 255 -0.03 -8.59 -9.51
N GLU A 256 -0.09 -7.45 -10.18
CA GLU A 256 -1.32 -6.68 -10.42
C GLU A 256 -2.34 -7.47 -11.23
N GLU A 257 -1.90 -8.17 -12.29
CA GLU A 257 -2.78 -8.91 -13.21
C GLU A 257 -3.57 -10.00 -12.49
N ASN A 258 -2.91 -10.74 -11.59
CA ASN A 258 -3.53 -11.84 -10.86
C ASN A 258 -3.94 -11.47 -9.43
N ARG A 259 -3.75 -10.19 -9.03
CA ARG A 259 -3.91 -9.69 -7.66
C ARG A 259 -3.24 -10.58 -6.60
N ARG A 260 -1.96 -10.91 -6.83
CA ARG A 260 -1.17 -11.73 -5.89
C ARG A 260 -0.12 -10.90 -5.20
N TRP A 261 -0.06 -11.06 -3.88
CA TRP A 261 0.97 -10.46 -3.04
C TRP A 261 1.97 -11.53 -2.61
N ILE A 262 3.26 -11.21 -2.73
CA ILE A 262 4.33 -12.07 -2.24
C ILE A 262 5.07 -11.30 -1.16
N PHE A 263 4.90 -11.74 0.09
CA PHE A 263 5.63 -11.22 1.23
C PHE A 263 6.73 -12.19 1.60
N GLN A 264 7.91 -11.68 1.90
CA GLN A 264 9.00 -12.53 2.35
C GLN A 264 9.76 -11.88 3.51
N VAL A 265 10.09 -12.68 4.52
CA VAL A 265 10.97 -12.30 5.63
C VAL A 265 12.07 -13.35 5.75
N LYS A 266 13.31 -12.94 5.52
CA LYS A 266 14.50 -13.78 5.60
C LYS A 266 15.41 -13.32 6.71
N VAL A 267 15.93 -14.27 7.49
CA VAL A 267 17.05 -14.05 8.43
C VAL A 267 18.17 -15.01 8.04
N PRO A 268 19.00 -14.67 7.02
CA PRO A 268 19.97 -15.61 6.44
C PRO A 268 20.95 -16.17 7.47
N SER A 269 21.40 -15.34 8.41
CA SER A 269 22.32 -15.74 9.49
C SER A 269 21.75 -16.80 10.43
N LYS A 270 20.42 -16.99 10.44
CA LYS A 270 19.71 -18.00 11.25
C LYS A 270 19.07 -19.10 10.40
N GLY A 271 19.22 -19.06 9.06
CA GLY A 271 18.56 -19.99 8.15
C GLY A 271 17.03 -19.93 8.21
N ILE A 272 16.45 -18.78 8.56
CA ILE A 272 14.99 -18.58 8.64
C ILE A 272 14.50 -17.93 7.35
N ASN A 273 13.45 -18.49 6.76
CA ASN A 273 12.72 -17.92 5.63
C ASN A 273 11.21 -18.11 5.87
N ILE A 274 10.46 -17.03 5.70
CA ILE A 274 9.01 -17.02 5.72
C ILE A 274 8.57 -16.38 4.42
N GLU A 275 7.86 -17.15 3.60
CA GLU A 275 7.28 -16.67 2.37
C GLU A 275 5.76 -16.82 2.46
N ILE A 276 5.04 -15.73 2.24
CA ILE A 276 3.59 -15.68 2.27
C ILE A 276 3.13 -15.30 0.88
N LEU A 277 2.35 -16.18 0.28
CA LEU A 277 1.70 -15.99 -1.01
C LEU A 277 0.24 -15.65 -0.73
N GLY A 278 -0.10 -14.36 -0.77
CA GLY A 278 -1.45 -13.86 -0.61
C GLY A 278 -2.18 -13.80 -1.95
N GLN A 279 -3.35 -14.41 -2.02
CA GLN A 279 -4.30 -14.25 -3.12
C GLN A 279 -5.39 -13.30 -2.66
N ALA A 280 -5.35 -12.06 -3.15
CA ALA A 280 -6.38 -11.09 -2.82
C ALA A 280 -7.71 -11.47 -3.48
N GLN A 281 -8.81 -11.16 -2.77
CA GLN A 281 -10.16 -11.53 -3.14
C GLN A 281 -11.14 -10.39 -2.83
N GLY A 282 -12.27 -10.37 -3.54
CA GLY A 282 -13.29 -9.33 -3.37
C GLY A 282 -12.78 -7.92 -3.71
N VAL A 283 -13.58 -6.92 -3.37
CA VAL A 283 -13.22 -5.51 -3.59
C VAL A 283 -12.36 -5.02 -2.40
N PRO A 284 -11.23 -4.32 -2.65
CA PRO A 284 -10.41 -3.78 -1.57
C PRO A 284 -11.16 -2.79 -0.67
N PHE A 285 -10.66 -2.61 0.54
CA PHE A 285 -11.17 -1.59 1.46
C PHE A 285 -10.33 -0.32 1.31
N TRP A 286 -10.87 0.67 0.60
CA TRP A 286 -10.15 1.90 0.30
C TRP A 286 -10.30 2.95 1.41
N MET A 287 -9.17 3.43 1.92
CA MET A 287 -9.09 4.63 2.78
C MET A 287 -8.95 5.91 1.93
N GLY A 288 -8.44 5.78 0.70
CA GLY A 288 -8.38 6.84 -0.31
C GLY A 288 -7.29 6.58 -1.34
N LYS A 289 -7.46 7.06 -2.58
CA LYS A 289 -6.39 6.99 -3.58
C LYS A 289 -5.17 7.80 -3.15
N PRO A 290 -3.97 7.57 -3.74
CA PRO A 290 -2.80 8.37 -3.44
C PRO A 290 -3.03 9.88 -3.53
N GLU A 291 -3.86 10.35 -4.46
CA GLU A 291 -4.26 11.76 -4.68
C GLU A 291 -5.45 12.21 -3.79
N GLY A 292 -6.13 11.26 -3.15
CA GLY A 292 -7.29 11.44 -2.29
C GLY A 292 -8.65 11.30 -2.98
N PRO A 293 -9.75 11.68 -2.29
CA PRO A 293 -9.80 12.27 -0.95
C PRO A 293 -9.38 11.31 0.16
N TYR A 294 -8.93 11.83 1.31
CA TYR A 294 -8.47 11.04 2.46
C TYR A 294 -9.53 11.05 3.57
N ILE A 295 -9.57 9.98 4.37
CA ILE A 295 -10.40 9.94 5.58
C ILE A 295 -9.66 10.55 6.78
N ILE A 296 -10.40 10.99 7.80
CA ILE A 296 -9.81 11.39 9.08
C ILE A 296 -9.66 10.16 9.97
N HIS A 297 -8.42 9.75 10.18
CA HIS A 297 -8.09 8.54 10.93
C HIS A 297 -8.22 8.75 12.44
N GLY A 298 -7.78 9.89 12.96
CA GLY A 298 -7.93 10.22 14.37
C GLY A 298 -7.24 11.52 14.78
N VAL A 299 -7.45 11.92 16.03
CA VAL A 299 -6.86 13.14 16.60
C VAL A 299 -5.52 12.81 17.25
N SER A 300 -4.52 13.67 17.05
CA SER A 300 -3.24 13.57 17.76
C SER A 300 -3.40 13.74 19.27
N CYS A 301 -2.90 12.79 20.05
CA CYS A 301 -2.85 12.89 21.52
C CYS A 301 -1.93 14.03 22.01
N LYS A 302 -0.93 14.45 21.21
CA LYS A 302 0.11 15.39 21.65
C LYS A 302 -0.17 16.86 21.34
N ARG A 303 -0.99 17.16 20.34
CA ARG A 303 -1.26 18.54 19.90
C ARG A 303 -2.57 18.64 19.12
N PRO A 304 -3.19 19.83 18.99
CA PRO A 304 -4.43 20.03 18.22
C PRO A 304 -4.19 19.85 16.72
N ASP A 305 -4.19 18.60 16.27
CA ASP A 305 -4.00 18.20 14.88
C ASP A 305 -4.74 16.89 14.61
N ILE A 306 -5.07 16.65 13.35
CA ILE A 306 -5.65 15.38 12.90
C ILE A 306 -4.69 14.66 11.96
N ASP A 307 -4.77 13.35 11.97
CA ASP A 307 -4.16 12.51 10.97
C ASP A 307 -5.17 12.13 9.90
N ILE A 308 -4.77 12.32 8.66
CA ILE A 308 -5.54 11.92 7.49
C ILE A 308 -4.87 10.71 6.85
N TRP A 309 -5.68 9.82 6.33
CA TRP A 309 -5.26 8.50 5.88
C TRP A 309 -5.80 8.21 4.49
N GLY A 310 -4.89 7.94 3.57
CA GLY A 310 -5.20 7.31 2.29
C GLY A 310 -4.55 5.93 2.21
N GLY A 311 -4.87 5.17 1.17
CA GLY A 311 -4.39 3.82 0.95
C GLY A 311 -5.53 2.83 0.87
N PHE A 312 -5.21 1.56 1.07
CA PHE A 312 -6.17 0.47 0.99
C PHE A 312 -5.75 -0.71 1.86
N TRP A 313 -6.73 -1.53 2.22
CA TRP A 313 -6.50 -2.90 2.60
C TRP A 313 -6.85 -3.82 1.45
N ASP A 314 -5.93 -4.73 1.16
CA ASP A 314 -6.21 -5.89 0.31
C ASP A 314 -6.24 -7.13 1.19
N VAL A 315 -7.27 -7.95 1.01
CA VAL A 315 -7.55 -9.09 1.88
C VAL A 315 -7.79 -10.34 1.05
N GLY A 316 -7.68 -11.49 1.68
CA GLY A 316 -8.04 -12.76 1.08
C GLY A 316 -7.29 -13.92 1.70
N THR A 317 -7.08 -14.97 0.92
CA THR A 317 -6.43 -16.21 1.37
C THR A 317 -4.92 -16.14 1.20
N CYS A 318 -4.17 -16.93 1.97
CA CYS A 318 -2.74 -17.04 1.81
C CYS A 318 -2.21 -18.45 2.06
N THR A 319 -1.05 -18.74 1.46
CA THR A 319 -0.19 -19.87 1.82
C THR A 319 1.09 -19.35 2.43
N ILE A 320 1.48 -19.89 3.58
CA ILE A 320 2.65 -19.47 4.36
C ILE A 320 3.65 -20.62 4.39
N ASN A 321 4.81 -20.43 3.76
CA ASN A 321 5.91 -21.37 3.78
C ASN A 321 6.95 -20.93 4.82
N LEU A 322 7.01 -21.64 5.94
CA LEU A 322 8.01 -21.45 6.99
C LEU A 322 9.15 -22.46 6.80
N SER A 323 10.38 -21.96 6.71
CA SER A 323 11.60 -22.77 6.74
C SER A 323 12.55 -22.25 7.80
N THR A 324 13.04 -23.17 8.61
CA THR A 324 14.08 -22.97 9.63
C THR A 324 15.03 -24.17 9.60
N PRO A 325 16.20 -24.11 10.25
CA PRO A 325 17.08 -25.28 10.33
C PRO A 325 16.47 -26.52 10.99
N GLN A 326 15.40 -26.37 11.79
CA GLN A 326 14.76 -27.48 12.51
C GLN A 326 13.37 -27.84 11.97
N TYR A 327 12.78 -27.02 11.11
CA TYR A 327 11.37 -27.17 10.71
C TYR A 327 11.13 -26.60 9.32
N HIS A 328 10.36 -27.34 8.53
CA HIS A 328 9.78 -26.88 7.28
C HIS A 328 8.29 -27.21 7.31
N GLY A 329 7.45 -26.22 7.05
CA GLY A 329 6.00 -26.40 7.06
C GLY A 329 5.28 -25.38 6.20
N THR A 330 4.10 -25.77 5.75
CA THR A 330 3.20 -24.94 4.96
C THR A 330 1.88 -24.79 5.71
N PHE A 331 1.47 -23.54 5.90
CA PHE A 331 0.21 -23.16 6.53
C PHE A 331 -0.71 -22.52 5.49
N TYR A 332 -2.01 -22.65 5.70
CA TYR A 332 -3.06 -22.11 4.84
C TYR A 332 -3.98 -21.26 5.71
N GLY A 333 -4.38 -20.09 5.22
CA GLY A 333 -5.27 -19.22 5.96
C GLY A 333 -5.53 -17.93 5.21
N PHE A 334 -5.51 -16.81 5.92
CA PHE A 334 -5.95 -15.51 5.41
C PHE A 334 -4.98 -14.39 5.79
N PHE A 335 -5.02 -13.31 5.03
CA PHE A 335 -4.17 -12.15 5.24
C PHE A 335 -4.93 -10.84 5.03
N LEU A 336 -4.38 -9.78 5.61
CA LEU A 336 -4.63 -8.40 5.30
C LEU A 336 -3.31 -7.72 5.00
N PHE A 337 -3.26 -7.03 3.87
CA PHE A 337 -2.19 -6.11 3.54
C PHE A 337 -2.69 -4.68 3.69
N ASP A 338 -2.13 -3.96 4.67
CA ASP A 338 -2.39 -2.54 4.91
C ASP A 338 -1.31 -1.69 4.25
N ARG A 339 -1.71 -1.04 3.14
CA ARG A 339 -0.96 0.02 2.50
C ARG A 339 -1.54 1.36 2.93
N ALA A 340 -0.80 2.13 3.73
CA ALA A 340 -1.26 3.44 4.24
C ALA A 340 -0.35 4.62 3.91
N TYR A 341 -0.96 5.76 3.57
CA TYR A 341 -0.31 7.08 3.50
C TYR A 341 -0.87 8.00 4.60
N HIS A 342 -0.13 8.14 5.70
CA HIS A 342 -0.54 9.05 6.78
C HIS A 342 0.05 10.44 6.58
N ARG A 343 -0.75 11.45 6.90
CA ARG A 343 -0.35 12.85 6.79
C ARG A 343 -1.01 13.69 7.88
N THR A 344 -0.26 14.64 8.43
CA THR A 344 -0.84 15.65 9.34
C THR A 344 -1.59 16.71 8.55
N TYR A 345 -2.82 17.00 8.95
CA TYR A 345 -3.67 17.92 8.19
C TYR A 345 -3.34 19.39 8.46
N TYR A 346 -3.31 19.83 9.72
CA TYR A 346 -3.13 21.25 10.05
C TYR A 346 -1.66 21.62 10.16
N THR A 347 -0.90 20.92 11.00
CA THR A 347 0.50 21.31 11.26
C THR A 347 1.43 20.96 10.10
N LYS A 348 2.51 21.72 9.90
CA LYS A 348 3.50 21.47 8.84
C LYS A 348 4.51 20.37 9.18
N ARG A 349 4.39 19.63 10.30
CA ARG A 349 5.42 18.64 10.71
C ARG A 349 4.78 17.38 11.27
N ALA A 350 4.87 16.27 10.55
CA ALA A 350 4.40 14.96 11.00
C ALA A 350 5.24 14.36 12.13
N ASN A 351 6.53 14.71 12.18
CA ASN A 351 7.39 14.25 13.27
C ASN A 351 6.82 14.67 14.63
N ASN A 352 6.90 13.76 15.60
CA ASN A 352 6.37 13.94 16.94
C ASN A 352 4.86 14.21 17.02
N ARG A 353 4.07 13.84 16.00
CA ARG A 353 2.60 13.85 16.05
C ARG A 353 2.06 13.10 17.28
N GLY A 354 2.76 12.06 17.72
CA GLY A 354 2.28 11.18 18.79
C GLY A 354 1.19 10.23 18.31
N ASP A 355 0.70 9.44 19.26
CA ASP A 355 -0.36 8.47 19.00
C ASP A 355 -1.65 9.18 18.62
N LEU A 356 -2.53 8.43 17.95
CA LEU A 356 -3.87 8.88 17.66
C LEU A 356 -4.81 8.41 18.77
N ALA A 357 -5.88 9.16 18.97
CA ALA A 357 -6.91 8.81 19.91
C ALA A 357 -8.11 8.21 19.18
N ASP A 358 -8.59 7.08 19.72
CA ASP A 358 -9.94 6.54 19.54
C ASP A 358 -10.33 6.19 18.10
N PHE A 359 -9.55 5.31 17.48
CA PHE A 359 -9.90 4.64 16.22
C PHE A 359 -9.97 3.13 16.39
N THR A 360 -10.81 2.51 15.57
CA THR A 360 -10.97 1.06 15.41
C THR A 360 -10.90 0.70 13.95
N CYS A 361 -10.13 -0.33 13.63
CA CYS A 361 -9.93 -0.87 12.29
C CYS A 361 -9.94 -2.40 12.38
N ILE A 362 -10.93 -3.07 11.81
CA ILE A 362 -11.13 -4.52 11.96
C ILE A 362 -11.29 -5.18 10.60
N TYR A 363 -10.70 -6.37 10.47
CA TYR A 363 -10.96 -7.33 9.41
C TYR A 363 -11.40 -8.66 10.02
N ILE A 364 -12.47 -9.23 9.45
CA ILE A 364 -13.06 -10.52 9.79
C ILE A 364 -13.07 -11.36 8.52
N HIS A 365 -12.56 -12.57 8.63
CA HIS A 365 -12.49 -13.57 7.59
C HIS A 365 -13.30 -14.82 7.97
N ASP A 366 -14.08 -15.30 7.02
CA ASP A 366 -14.80 -16.55 7.01
C ASP A 366 -14.68 -17.19 5.62
N GLU A 367 -14.94 -18.50 5.48
CA GLU A 367 -14.93 -19.16 4.17
C GLU A 367 -15.96 -18.54 3.19
N GLU A 368 -17.05 -17.97 3.71
CA GLU A 368 -18.09 -17.34 2.89
C GLU A 368 -17.88 -15.85 2.63
N PHE A 369 -17.21 -15.13 3.53
CA PHE A 369 -17.15 -13.67 3.47
C PHE A 369 -15.87 -13.05 4.05
N ASP A 370 -15.57 -11.85 3.57
CA ASP A 370 -14.59 -10.93 4.18
C ASP A 370 -15.31 -9.64 4.59
N LEU A 371 -15.29 -9.29 5.87
CA LEU A 371 -15.84 -8.04 6.39
C LEU A 371 -14.72 -7.14 6.90
N MET A 372 -14.58 -5.95 6.32
CA MET A 372 -13.63 -4.93 6.75
C MET A 372 -14.38 -3.69 7.21
N PHE A 373 -13.97 -3.09 8.32
CA PHE A 373 -14.52 -1.81 8.74
C PHE A 373 -13.54 -0.96 9.53
N SER A 374 -13.76 0.35 9.43
CA SER A 374 -13.03 1.37 10.16
C SER A 374 -13.99 2.40 10.74
N HIS A 375 -13.78 2.73 12.02
CA HIS A 375 -14.57 3.72 12.74
C HIS A 375 -13.67 4.52 13.69
N SER A 376 -13.84 5.84 13.74
CA SER A 376 -13.15 6.69 14.69
C SER A 376 -14.08 7.63 15.41
N ASN A 377 -13.79 7.87 16.69
CA ASN A 377 -14.44 8.88 17.49
C ASN A 377 -13.57 10.14 17.60
N ASN A 378 -14.20 11.28 17.88
CA ASN A 378 -13.48 12.49 18.25
C ASN A 378 -13.62 12.74 19.76
N PRO A 379 -12.67 12.25 20.59
CA PRO A 379 -12.70 12.47 22.04
C PRO A 379 -12.25 13.88 22.45
N SER A 380 -11.96 14.77 21.49
CA SER A 380 -11.33 16.07 21.73
C SER A 380 -12.27 17.24 21.40
N PRO A 381 -11.99 18.46 21.89
CA PRO A 381 -12.74 19.65 21.48
C PRO A 381 -12.38 20.17 20.08
N LEU A 382 -11.45 19.51 19.36
CA LEU A 382 -11.01 19.94 18.03
C LEU A 382 -12.12 19.71 17.01
N LYS A 383 -12.56 20.76 16.32
CA LYS A 383 -13.52 20.64 15.21
C LYS A 383 -12.82 20.08 13.97
N THR A 384 -13.40 19.07 13.35
CA THR A 384 -12.92 18.48 12.11
C THR A 384 -13.59 19.08 10.87
N PRO A 385 -12.92 19.11 9.71
CA PRO A 385 -13.50 19.66 8.48
C PRO A 385 -14.63 18.81 7.89
N VAL A 386 -14.59 17.50 8.14
CA VAL A 386 -15.59 16.49 7.80
C VAL A 386 -15.76 15.56 9.01
N PRO A 387 -16.82 14.71 9.08
CA PRO A 387 -16.92 13.68 10.10
C PRO A 387 -15.70 12.74 10.14
N MET A 388 -15.50 12.09 11.28
CA MET A 388 -14.44 11.07 11.42
C MET A 388 -14.77 9.84 10.57
N GLN A 389 -13.75 9.05 10.22
CA GLN A 389 -13.96 7.85 9.40
C GLN A 389 -15.07 6.95 9.97
N HIS A 390 -16.00 6.53 9.09
CA HIS A 390 -17.02 5.54 9.39
C HIS A 390 -17.40 4.83 8.09
N GLN A 391 -16.80 3.67 7.85
CA GLN A 391 -17.05 2.87 6.64
C GLN A 391 -16.78 1.39 6.86
N ALA A 392 -17.54 0.57 6.17
CA ALA A 392 -17.39 -0.88 6.12
C ALA A 392 -17.60 -1.41 4.69
N ARG A 393 -17.09 -2.61 4.44
CA ARG A 393 -17.30 -3.37 3.20
C ARG A 393 -17.41 -4.84 3.53
N ILE A 394 -18.42 -5.51 2.96
CA ILE A 394 -18.52 -6.96 2.98
C ILE A 394 -18.32 -7.51 1.56
N ASN A 395 -17.42 -8.47 1.42
CA ASN A 395 -17.20 -9.24 0.20
C ASN A 395 -17.71 -10.67 0.41
N PHE A 396 -18.28 -11.27 -0.63
CA PHE A 396 -18.58 -12.70 -0.70
C PHE A 396 -17.78 -13.30 -1.87
N PRO A 397 -16.50 -13.68 -1.67
CA PRO A 397 -15.59 -14.05 -2.75
C PRO A 397 -16.11 -15.15 -3.67
N SER A 398 -16.68 -16.22 -3.11
CA SER A 398 -17.21 -17.36 -3.87
C SER A 398 -18.42 -17.02 -4.74
N ARG A 399 -19.06 -15.88 -4.46
CA ARG A 399 -20.26 -15.37 -5.15
C ARG A 399 -19.95 -14.18 -6.06
N GLU A 400 -18.71 -13.70 -6.06
CA GLU A 400 -18.25 -12.55 -6.85
C GLU A 400 -19.07 -11.26 -6.61
N ILE A 401 -19.55 -11.06 -5.37
CA ILE A 401 -20.31 -9.85 -4.99
C ILE A 401 -19.67 -9.14 -3.81
N SER A 402 -19.84 -7.81 -3.77
CA SER A 402 -19.36 -6.93 -2.71
C SER A 402 -20.37 -5.83 -2.45
N TYR A 403 -20.49 -5.42 -1.19
CA TYR A 403 -21.35 -4.31 -0.79
C TYR A 403 -20.62 -3.35 0.14
N PRO A 404 -20.61 -2.03 -0.16
CA PRO A 404 -20.23 -1.03 0.82
C PRO A 404 -21.32 -0.88 1.90
N LEU A 405 -20.91 -0.57 3.13
CA LEU A 405 -21.81 -0.27 4.23
C LEU A 405 -21.36 1.00 4.95
N ASP A 406 -22.16 2.05 4.83
CA ASP A 406 -21.94 3.33 5.54
C ASP A 406 -22.91 3.51 6.72
N SER A 407 -23.79 2.53 6.96
CA SER A 407 -24.76 2.51 8.06
C SER A 407 -24.55 1.25 8.90
N PHE A 408 -23.65 1.35 9.88
CA PHE A 408 -23.38 0.30 10.84
C PHE A 408 -23.22 0.87 12.25
N GLU A 409 -23.41 0.03 13.25
CA GLU A 409 -23.08 0.31 14.63
C GLU A 409 -21.97 -0.64 15.07
N TYR A 410 -20.95 -0.07 15.71
CA TYR A 410 -19.87 -0.82 16.35
C TYR A 410 -19.81 -0.43 17.82
N SER A 411 -19.65 -1.42 18.70
CA SER A 411 -19.40 -1.20 20.11
C SER A 411 -18.51 -2.31 20.69
N ASP A 412 -17.91 -2.02 21.84
CA ASP A 412 -17.15 -2.96 22.65
C ASP A 412 -17.44 -2.68 24.14
N ASP A 413 -16.82 -3.45 25.04
CA ASP A 413 -16.98 -3.30 26.49
C ASP A 413 -16.45 -1.98 27.10
N GLY A 414 -15.93 -1.06 26.28
CA GLY A 414 -15.45 0.25 26.72
C GLY A 414 -14.10 0.23 27.44
N LEU A 415 -13.44 -0.92 27.56
CA LEU A 415 -12.11 -1.01 28.18
C LEU A 415 -11.05 -0.32 27.29
N LEU A 416 -9.93 0.06 27.91
CA LEU A 416 -8.74 0.50 27.16
C LEU A 416 -8.12 -0.66 26.36
N GLN A 417 -8.31 -1.90 26.80
CA GLN A 417 -8.00 -3.12 26.08
C GLN A 417 -9.29 -3.97 26.02
N PRO A 418 -10.11 -3.82 24.97
CA PRO A 418 -11.42 -4.44 24.87
C PRO A 418 -11.35 -5.96 24.72
N THR A 419 -12.29 -6.66 25.35
CA THR A 419 -12.39 -8.13 25.37
C THR A 419 -13.58 -8.65 24.57
N THR A 420 -14.65 -7.85 24.47
CA THR A 420 -15.87 -8.19 23.73
C THR A 420 -16.26 -7.09 22.77
N PHE A 421 -16.84 -7.49 21.64
CA PHE A 421 -17.13 -6.61 20.51
C PHE A 421 -18.52 -6.92 19.95
N HIS A 422 -19.15 -5.94 19.35
CA HIS A 422 -20.42 -6.09 18.67
C HIS A 422 -20.45 -5.22 17.41
N PHE A 423 -20.94 -5.80 16.32
CA PHE A 423 -21.11 -5.12 15.05
C PHE A 423 -22.49 -5.43 14.50
N THR A 424 -23.27 -4.39 14.20
CA THR A 424 -24.49 -4.53 13.41
C THR A 424 -24.44 -3.64 12.19
N GLY A 425 -24.96 -4.11 11.07
CA GLY A 425 -24.90 -3.35 9.83
C GLY A 425 -26.07 -3.67 8.91
N ARG A 426 -26.38 -2.75 8.00
CA ARG A 426 -27.34 -2.97 6.93
C ARG A 426 -26.73 -2.65 5.58
N TYR A 427 -27.08 -3.46 4.59
CA TYR A 427 -26.62 -3.26 3.22
C TYR A 427 -27.67 -3.83 2.28
N LYS A 428 -28.06 -3.08 1.25
CA LYS A 428 -29.16 -3.45 0.35
C LYS A 428 -30.43 -3.87 1.14
N ASP A 429 -30.86 -5.12 1.00
CA ASP A 429 -31.99 -5.79 1.66
C ASP A 429 -31.55 -6.76 2.78
N SER A 430 -30.31 -6.61 3.24
CA SER A 430 -29.57 -7.55 4.08
C SER A 430 -29.02 -6.89 5.34
N THR A 431 -28.64 -7.71 6.32
CA THR A 431 -28.24 -7.32 7.66
C THR A 431 -27.05 -8.13 8.16
N ILE A 432 -26.27 -7.53 9.05
CA ILE A 432 -25.16 -8.17 9.78
C ILE A 432 -25.45 -7.97 11.26
N ASP A 433 -25.30 -9.03 12.06
CA ASP A 433 -25.33 -8.99 13.52
C ASP A 433 -24.29 -9.97 14.05
N LEU A 434 -23.16 -9.44 14.53
CA LEU A 434 -22.01 -10.20 14.98
C LEU A 434 -21.60 -9.79 16.39
N THR A 435 -21.14 -10.79 17.15
CA THR A 435 -20.50 -10.65 18.45
C THR A 435 -19.10 -11.23 18.40
N GLY A 436 -18.13 -10.48 18.90
CA GLY A 436 -16.71 -10.85 18.91
C GLY A 436 -16.20 -11.06 20.32
N THR A 437 -15.28 -12.01 20.50
CA THR A 437 -14.52 -12.22 21.75
C THR A 437 -13.04 -12.28 21.43
N ALA A 438 -12.23 -11.47 22.11
CA ALA A 438 -10.78 -11.52 21.94
C ALA A 438 -10.19 -12.80 22.54
N TYR A 439 -9.38 -13.52 21.76
CA TYR A 439 -8.60 -14.67 22.22
C TYR A 439 -7.11 -14.36 22.37
N GLY A 440 -6.64 -13.24 21.83
CA GLY A 440 -5.24 -12.84 21.91
C GLY A 440 -5.06 -11.34 21.71
N TYR A 441 -3.92 -10.83 22.16
CA TYR A 441 -3.59 -9.41 22.06
C TYR A 441 -2.17 -9.18 21.58
N TRP A 442 -1.98 -7.98 21.04
CA TRP A 442 -0.66 -7.51 20.70
C TRP A 442 -0.48 -5.99 20.91
N PRO A 443 0.46 -5.57 21.76
CA PRO A 443 1.14 -6.39 22.77
C PRO A 443 0.15 -7.15 23.67
N GLU A 444 0.59 -8.18 24.39
CA GLU A 444 -0.29 -8.95 25.30
C GLU A 444 -0.97 -8.03 26.33
N GLU A 445 -0.24 -7.04 26.82
CA GLU A 445 -0.73 -5.95 27.65
C GLU A 445 -0.51 -4.61 26.95
N TRP A 446 -1.59 -3.86 26.74
CA TRP A 446 -1.52 -2.58 26.04
C TRP A 446 -0.97 -1.49 26.95
N ILE A 447 0.05 -0.77 26.46
CA ILE A 447 0.76 0.24 27.25
C ILE A 447 -0.09 1.51 27.36
N ILE A 448 -0.63 1.75 28.55
CA ILE A 448 -1.39 2.97 28.86
C ILE A 448 -0.42 4.16 29.02
N LYS A 449 -0.67 5.20 28.22
CA LYS A 449 0.02 6.49 28.29
C LYS A 449 -0.94 7.53 28.84
N LYS A 450 -0.39 8.50 29.58
CA LYS A 450 -1.15 9.58 30.21
C LYS A 450 -0.86 10.91 29.54
N HIS A 451 -1.78 11.85 29.76
CA HIS A 451 -1.73 13.23 29.32
C HIS A 451 -1.98 13.38 27.82
N VAL A 452 -3.15 13.90 27.48
CA VAL A 452 -3.45 14.41 26.13
C VAL A 452 -3.57 15.94 26.18
N TRP A 453 -3.33 16.62 25.08
CA TRP A 453 -3.25 18.10 25.05
C TRP A 453 -4.54 18.80 25.50
N TRP A 454 -5.70 18.13 25.44
CA TRP A 454 -7.00 18.66 25.87
C TRP A 454 -7.45 18.17 27.26
N ASN A 455 -6.81 17.14 27.83
CA ASN A 455 -7.16 16.57 29.12
C ASN A 455 -5.92 15.96 29.80
N LEU A 456 -5.44 16.61 30.86
CA LEU A 456 -4.27 16.15 31.61
C LEU A 456 -4.49 14.84 32.36
N ARG A 457 -5.74 14.44 32.64
CA ARG A 457 -6.07 13.13 33.22
C ARG A 457 -6.35 12.06 32.17
N GLY A 458 -6.48 12.48 30.91
CA GLY A 458 -6.79 11.58 29.81
C GLY A 458 -5.73 10.49 29.67
N GLU A 459 -6.21 9.28 29.47
CA GLU A 459 -5.41 8.09 29.22
C GLU A 459 -5.63 7.65 27.78
N HIS A 460 -4.58 7.18 27.14
CA HIS A 460 -4.68 6.63 25.79
C HIS A 460 -3.76 5.43 25.62
N THR A 461 -4.13 4.55 24.70
CA THR A 461 -3.33 3.36 24.40
C THR A 461 -3.47 2.96 22.94
N TRP A 462 -2.65 2.00 22.54
CA TRP A 462 -2.66 1.39 21.23
C TRP A 462 -2.38 -0.10 21.37
N GLY A 463 -3.08 -0.90 20.58
CA GLY A 463 -2.77 -2.31 20.41
C GLY A 463 -3.69 -2.98 19.40
N ARG A 464 -3.52 -4.29 19.28
CA ARG A 464 -4.32 -5.17 18.44
C ARG A 464 -4.95 -6.27 19.27
N ALA A 465 -6.12 -6.71 18.82
CA ALA A 465 -6.81 -7.87 19.36
C ALA A 465 -7.04 -8.86 18.22
N PHE A 466 -6.87 -10.15 18.53
CA PHE A 466 -7.29 -11.26 17.69
C PHE A 466 -8.61 -11.78 18.25
N ILE A 467 -9.61 -11.90 17.39
CA ILE A 467 -11.02 -11.93 17.77
C ILE A 467 -11.71 -13.09 17.05
N THR A 468 -12.48 -13.87 17.79
CA THR A 468 -13.40 -14.87 17.25
C THR A 468 -14.79 -14.27 17.18
N TRP A 469 -15.45 -14.37 16.04
CA TRP A 469 -16.75 -13.76 15.75
C TRP A 469 -17.83 -14.82 15.53
N ASN A 470 -19.01 -14.54 16.08
CA ASN A 470 -20.20 -15.39 15.98
C ASN A 470 -21.44 -14.53 15.75
N GLY A 471 -22.41 -15.04 15.00
CA GLY A 471 -23.67 -14.34 14.77
C GLY A 471 -24.29 -14.70 13.43
N THR A 472 -24.93 -13.73 12.77
CA THR A 472 -25.66 -13.98 11.53
C THR A 472 -25.43 -12.87 10.51
N ILE A 473 -25.38 -13.26 9.25
CA ILE A 473 -25.37 -12.36 8.10
C ILE A 473 -26.51 -12.81 7.18
N THR A 474 -27.42 -11.92 6.81
CA THR A 474 -28.40 -12.23 5.77
C THR A 474 -27.86 -11.78 4.42
N LEU A 475 -28.29 -12.45 3.34
CA LEU A 475 -28.04 -12.04 1.96
C LEU A 475 -29.33 -12.27 1.15
N GLY A 476 -30.17 -11.24 1.10
CA GLY A 476 -31.56 -11.37 0.64
C GLY A 476 -32.37 -12.25 1.59
N GLU A 477 -32.91 -13.36 1.08
CA GLU A 477 -33.67 -14.33 1.88
C GLU A 477 -32.79 -15.37 2.59
N GLU A 478 -31.50 -15.44 2.25
CA GLU A 478 -30.54 -16.37 2.83
C GLU A 478 -30.01 -15.87 4.18
N THR A 479 -29.79 -16.79 5.12
CA THR A 479 -29.09 -16.52 6.38
C THR A 479 -27.84 -17.37 6.46
N ILE A 480 -26.70 -16.71 6.59
CA ILE A 480 -25.37 -17.28 6.82
C ILE A 480 -25.12 -17.24 8.32
N GLU A 481 -24.99 -18.42 8.92
CA GLU A 481 -24.63 -18.58 10.33
C GLU A 481 -23.12 -18.44 10.48
N VAL A 482 -22.68 -17.41 11.17
CA VAL A 482 -21.25 -17.16 11.40
C VAL A 482 -20.83 -17.86 12.67
N LYS A 483 -19.89 -18.80 12.55
CA LYS A 483 -19.36 -19.58 13.69
C LYS A 483 -17.85 -19.57 13.67
N ASP A 484 -17.29 -19.04 14.75
CA ASP A 484 -15.85 -18.98 14.97
C ASP A 484 -15.06 -18.30 13.83
N ALA A 485 -15.68 -17.35 13.12
CA ALA A 485 -15.00 -16.55 12.10
C ALA A 485 -13.85 -15.77 12.75
N LEU A 486 -12.69 -15.75 12.09
CA LEU A 486 -11.48 -15.19 12.67
C LEU A 486 -11.30 -13.75 12.20
N GLY A 487 -10.91 -12.88 13.12
CA GLY A 487 -10.61 -11.50 12.78
C GLY A 487 -9.50 -10.93 13.62
N PHE A 488 -8.99 -9.80 13.18
CA PHE A 488 -8.09 -8.99 13.98
C PHE A 488 -8.42 -7.52 13.82
N GLY A 489 -8.23 -6.78 14.91
CA GLY A 489 -8.44 -5.35 14.95
C GLY A 489 -7.19 -4.60 15.39
N GLU A 490 -7.02 -3.39 14.89
CA GLU A 490 -6.12 -2.37 15.43
C GLU A 490 -6.94 -1.26 16.09
N PHE A 491 -6.51 -0.90 17.29
CA PHE A 491 -7.23 0.00 18.16
C PHE A 491 -6.29 1.06 18.69
N THR A 492 -6.74 2.30 18.66
CA THR A 492 -6.32 3.28 19.65
C THR A 492 -7.50 3.60 20.53
N ARG A 493 -7.25 3.83 21.81
CA ARG A 493 -8.31 4.02 22.80
C ARG A 493 -8.04 5.27 23.61
N TYR A 494 -9.12 5.90 24.06
CA TYR A 494 -9.07 7.05 24.94
C TYR A 494 -10.00 6.83 26.13
N SER A 495 -9.56 7.23 27.32
CA SER A 495 -10.40 7.37 28.50
C SER A 495 -10.21 8.77 29.09
N GLY A 496 -11.29 9.35 29.61
CA GLY A 496 -11.28 10.66 30.27
C GLY A 496 -10.48 10.70 31.57
N GLY A 497 -10.08 9.54 32.10
CA GLY A 497 -9.37 9.35 33.36
C GLY A 497 -10.28 9.09 34.55
#